data_AF-A0A8X6YWE6-F1
#
_entry.id   AF-A0A8X6YWE6-F1
#
_cell.length_a   1.000
_cell.length_b   1.000
_cell.length_c   1.000
_cell.angle_alpha   90.00
_cell.angle_beta   90.00
_cell.angle_gamma   90.00
#
_symmetry.space_group_name_H-M   'P 1'
#
loop_
_entity.id
_entity.type
_entity.pdbx_description
1 polymer ?
#
loop_
_entity_poly.entity_id
_entity_poly.type
_entity_poly.pdbx_seq_one_letter_code
_entity_poly.pdbx_strand_id
1 'polypeptide(L)'
;MFQDRNAPWRMPSQNYALNLSTNDLQHLADIQTKDEELKTLISSNDLSIKLKPLKVGNAIEISLFCDVSREEVRPYMPERTSL
;
A
#
# COMPACT_ATOMS: atom_id res chain seq x y z
N MET A 1 5.00 -30.59 14.50
CA MET A 1 4.11 -29.62 15.17
C MET A 1 4.48 -28.24 14.67
N PHE A 2 3.48 -27.56 14.09
CA PHE A 2 3.38 -26.15 13.68
C PHE A 2 4.43 -25.58 12.71
N GLN A 3 4.22 -25.84 11.42
CA GLN A 3 4.66 -24.93 10.36
C GLN A 3 3.45 -24.06 9.98
N ASP A 4 3.33 -22.91 10.62
CA ASP A 4 2.43 -21.85 10.17
C ASP A 4 3.09 -21.14 8.97
N ARG A 5 2.88 -21.69 7.77
CA ARG A 5 3.48 -21.23 6.51
C ARG A 5 2.44 -20.57 5.59
N ASN A 6 1.54 -19.76 6.13
CA ASN A 6 0.68 -18.88 5.33
C ASN A 6 0.28 -17.64 6.13
N ALA A 7 1.21 -16.69 6.25
CA ALA A 7 0.84 -15.30 6.45
C ALA A 7 1.05 -14.59 5.09
N PRO A 8 -0.01 -14.21 4.37
CA PRO A 8 0.10 -13.62 3.02
C PRO A 8 0.87 -12.28 2.99
N TRP A 9 1.23 -11.75 4.16
CA TRP A 9 1.89 -10.46 4.35
C TRP A 9 3.42 -10.53 4.50
N ARG A 10 4.03 -11.73 4.48
CA ARG A 10 5.49 -11.86 4.47
C ARG A 10 6.02 -11.84 3.03
N MET A 11 6.10 -10.65 2.45
CA MET A 11 6.96 -10.44 1.29
C MET A 11 8.43 -10.53 1.78
N PRO A 12 9.28 -11.36 1.15
CA PRO A 12 10.70 -11.37 1.47
C PRO A 12 11.33 -10.04 1.07
N SER A 13 12.18 -9.49 1.93
CA SER A 13 12.95 -8.27 1.74
C SER A 13 13.85 -8.39 0.51
N GLN A 14 13.29 -8.11 -0.67
CA GLN A 14 14.06 -7.71 -1.84
C GLN A 14 13.62 -6.28 -2.13
N ASN A 15 14.58 -5.43 -2.46
CA ASN A 15 14.38 -4.06 -2.92
C ASN A 15 13.49 -4.02 -4.17
N TYR A 16 12.18 -4.26 -4.02
CA TYR A 16 11.20 -3.92 -5.02
C TYR A 16 10.97 -2.42 -4.88
N ALA A 17 11.87 -1.63 -5.47
CA ALA A 17 11.36 -0.42 -6.12
C ALA A 17 10.29 -0.95 -7.06
N LEU A 18 9.02 -0.80 -6.66
CA LEU A 18 7.87 -1.18 -7.47
C LEU A 18 8.09 -0.55 -8.83
N ASN A 19 8.52 -1.35 -9.81
CA ASN A 19 8.75 -0.89 -11.18
C ASN A 19 7.39 -0.87 -11.89
N LEU A 20 6.43 -0.22 -11.22
CA LEU A 20 5.08 -0.02 -11.68
C LEU A 20 5.12 1.10 -12.71
N SER A 21 4.44 0.89 -13.83
CA SER A 21 4.29 1.96 -14.80
C SER A 21 3.44 3.08 -14.20
N THR A 22 3.53 4.28 -14.77
CA THR A 22 2.66 5.41 -14.38
C THR A 22 1.18 5.02 -14.42
N ASN A 23 0.77 4.16 -15.37
CA ASN A 23 -0.60 3.66 -15.47
C ASN A 23 -0.98 2.74 -14.30
N ASP A 24 -0.08 1.86 -13.88
CA ASP A 24 -0.33 0.96 -12.75
C ASP A 24 -0.40 1.75 -11.43
N LEU A 25 0.44 2.78 -11.28
CA LEU A 25 0.39 3.70 -10.14
C LEU A 25 -0.92 4.50 -10.12
N GLN A 26 -1.38 4.98 -11.27
CA GLN A 26 -2.68 5.67 -11.39
C GLN A 26 -3.83 4.72 -11.05
N HIS A 27 -3.81 3.51 -11.59
CA HIS A 27 -4.82 2.50 -11.34
C HIS A 27 -4.87 2.12 -9.85
N LEU A 28 -3.71 1.95 -9.21
CA LEU A 28 -3.62 1.71 -7.78
C LEU A 28 -4.19 2.89 -6.96
N ALA A 29 -3.87 4.13 -7.33
CA ALA A 29 -4.41 5.33 -6.67
C ALA A 29 -5.94 5.40 -6.76
N ASP A 30 -6.49 5.06 -7.92
CA ASP A 30 -7.93 5.02 -8.15
C ASP A 30 -8.62 3.93 -7.31
N ILE A 31 -8.00 2.75 -7.20
CA ILE A 31 -8.54 1.67 -6.38
C ILE A 31 -8.48 2.04 -4.90
N GLN A 32 -7.35 2.58 -4.43
CA GLN A 32 -7.21 3.04 -3.05
C GLN A 32 -8.28 4.07 -2.68
N THR A 33 -8.54 5.03 -3.55
CA THR A 33 -9.57 6.08 -3.30
C THR A 33 -10.98 5.49 -3.13
N LYS A 34 -11.24 4.35 -3.77
CA LYS A 34 -12.53 3.63 -3.71
C LYS A 34 -12.58 2.56 -2.62
N ASP A 35 -11.47 2.31 -1.92
CA ASP A 35 -11.37 1.24 -0.93
C ASP A 35 -11.95 1.69 0.42
N GLU A 36 -13.05 1.05 0.83
CA GLU A 36 -13.75 1.38 2.08
C GLU A 36 -12.98 0.94 3.33
N GLU A 37 -12.19 -0.13 3.23
CA GLU A 37 -11.31 -0.57 4.31
C GLU A 37 -10.21 0.46 4.55
N LEU A 38 -9.58 0.98 3.49
CA LEU A 38 -8.61 2.06 3.58
C LEU A 38 -9.19 3.31 4.24
N LYS A 39 -10.40 3.73 3.88
CA LYS A 39 -11.09 4.85 4.53
C LYS A 39 -11.31 4.61 6.02
N THR A 40 -11.64 3.37 6.39
CA THR A 40 -11.81 2.95 7.79
C THR A 40 -10.48 2.97 8.52
N LEU A 41 -9.39 2.50 7.91
CA LEU A 41 -8.03 2.51 8.49
C LEU A 41 -7.45 3.91 8.64
N ILE A 42 -7.76 4.83 7.71
CA ILE A 42 -7.35 6.25 7.82
C ILE A 42 -8.13 6.95 8.94
N SER A 43 -9.41 6.60 9.08
CA SER A 43 -10.29 7.17 10.11
C SER A 43 -10.12 6.51 11.48
N SER A 44 -9.58 5.29 11.52
CA SER A 44 -9.31 4.58 12.75
C SER A 44 -8.07 5.19 13.39
N ASN A 45 -8.12 5.33 14.71
CA ASN A 45 -6.97 5.82 15.48
C ASN A 45 -6.01 4.66 15.83
N ASP A 46 -5.90 3.67 14.93
CA ASP A 46 -5.06 2.51 15.12
C ASP A 46 -3.59 2.94 15.04
N LEU A 47 -2.86 2.81 16.14
CA LEU A 47 -1.46 3.23 16.23
C LEU A 47 -0.51 2.27 15.50
N SER A 48 -0.98 1.08 15.13
CA SER A 48 -0.17 0.04 14.50
C SER A 48 0.08 0.30 13.02
N ILE A 49 -0.77 1.08 12.34
CA ILE A 49 -0.64 1.45 10.94
C ILE A 49 -0.72 2.98 10.79
N LYS A 50 0.17 3.57 9.99
CA LYS A 50 0.18 5.02 9.77
C LYS A 50 0.13 5.29 8.29
N LEU A 51 -1.08 5.45 7.77
CA LEU A 51 -1.29 5.69 6.35
C LEU A 51 -1.18 7.17 6.03
N LYS A 52 -0.35 7.51 5.05
CA LYS A 52 -0.22 8.88 4.54
C LYS A 52 -0.25 8.90 3.02
N PRO A 53 -0.89 9.90 2.40
CA PRO A 53 -0.77 10.10 0.96
C PRO A 53 0.63 10.60 0.63
N LEU A 54 1.34 9.86 -0.23
CA LEU A 54 2.66 10.19 -0.74
C LEU A 54 2.59 10.32 -2.26
N LYS A 55 3.20 11.37 -2.79
CA LYS A 55 3.32 11.56 -4.23
C LYS A 55 4.29 10.54 -4.80
N VAL A 56 3.90 9.86 -5.87
CA VAL A 56 4.71 8.82 -6.52
C VAL A 56 5.00 9.17 -7.98
N GLY A 57 6.27 9.00 -8.36
CA GLY A 57 6.75 9.34 -9.69
C GLY A 57 6.96 10.85 -9.92
N ASN A 58 7.41 11.17 -11.12
CA ASN A 58 7.64 12.56 -11.55
C ASN A 58 6.34 13.26 -11.95
N ALA A 59 5.22 12.52 -11.99
CA ALA A 59 3.90 13.04 -12.25
C ALA A 59 3.35 13.70 -10.98
N ILE A 60 3.08 15.00 -11.07
CA ILE A 60 2.69 15.86 -9.93
C ILE A 60 1.34 15.43 -9.30
N GLU A 61 0.55 14.62 -10.01
CA GLU A 61 -0.86 14.35 -9.71
C GLU A 61 -1.14 12.98 -9.08
N ILE A 62 -0.19 12.04 -9.07
CA ILE A 62 -0.43 10.69 -8.53
C ILE A 62 0.02 10.63 -7.06
N SER A 63 -0.94 10.38 -6.17
CA SER A 63 -0.68 10.16 -4.74
C SER A 63 -1.20 8.79 -4.32
N LEU A 64 -0.35 8.02 -3.63
CA LEU A 64 -0.71 6.73 -3.05
C LEU A 64 -0.71 6.83 -1.53
N PHE A 65 -1.69 6.20 -0.90
CA PHE A 65 -1.64 5.94 0.53
C PHE A 65 -0.60 4.86 0.82
N CYS A 66 0.38 5.23 1.64
CA CYS A 66 1.46 4.36 2.06
C CYS A 66 1.47 4.25 3.58
N ASP A 67 1.74 3.04 4.08
CA ASP A 67 2.05 2.80 5.48
C ASP A 67 3.49 3.29 5.75
N VAL A 68 3.59 4.24 6.67
CA VAL A 68 4.83 4.84 7.17
C VAL A 68 5.03 4.57 8.66
N SER A 69 4.32 3.58 9.22
CA SER A 69 4.47 3.20 10.62
C SER A 69 5.85 2.57 10.93
N ARG A 70 6.50 2.02 9.90
CA ARG A 70 7.79 1.35 9.97
C ARG A 70 8.87 2.17 9.26
N GLU A 71 10.12 1.68 9.34
CA GLU A 71 11.28 2.30 8.70
C GLU A 71 11.20 2.30 7.17
N GLU A 72 10.40 1.39 6.59
CA GLU A 72 10.17 1.29 5.15
C GLU A 72 8.79 1.82 4.77
N VAL A 73 8.74 2.66 3.74
CA VAL A 73 7.49 3.15 3.14
C VAL A 73 6.91 2.05 2.25
N ARG A 74 5.69 1.62 2.54
CA ARG A 74 5.02 0.55 1.78
C ARG A 74 3.66 1.02 1.28
N PRO A 75 3.39 0.99 -0.04
CA PRO A 75 2.06 1.30 -0.55
C PRO A 75 1.03 0.34 0.01
N TYR A 76 -0.13 0.86 0.41
CA TYR A 76 -1.27 0.03 0.75
C TYR A 76 -1.80 -0.67 -0.51
N MET A 77 -1.93 -1.99 -0.49
CA MET A 77 -2.54 -2.73 -1.59
C MET A 77 -3.92 -3.24 -1.14
N PRO A 78 -5.02 -2.69 -1.67
CA PRO A 78 -6.36 -3.21 -1.45
C PRO A 78 -6.45 -4.68 -1.89
N GLU A 79 -7.14 -5.55 -1.15
CA GLU A 79 -7.24 -6.99 -1.48
C GLU A 79 -7.78 -7.27 -2.90
N ARG A 80 -8.50 -6.32 -3.50
CA ARG A 80 -8.99 -6.39 -4.90
C ARG A 80 -8.05 -5.79 -5.94
N THR A 81 -6.75 -5.66 -5.65
CA THR A 81 -5.77 -5.27 -6.67
C THR A 81 -5.23 -6.50 -7.40
N SER A 82 -5.93 -6.94 -8.45
CA SER A 82 -5.31 -7.73 -9.52
C SER A 82 -4.71 -6.74 -10.53
N LEU A 83 -3.52 -6.23 -10.22
CA LEU A 83 -2.65 -5.47 -11.13
C LEU A 83 -1.84 -6.44 -12.00
#